data_AF-A0A0J1J241-F1
#
_entry.id   AF-A0A0J1J241-F1
#
_cell.length_a   1.000
_cell.length_b   1.000
_cell.length_c   1.000
_cell.angle_alpha   90.00
_cell.angle_beta   90.00
_cell.angle_gamma   90.00
#
_symmetry.space_group_name_H-M   'P 1'
#
loop_
_entity.id
_entity.type
_entity.pdbx_description
1 polymer ?
#
loop_
_entity_poly.entity_id
_entity_poly.type
_entity_poly.pdbx_seq_one_letter_code
_entity_poly.pdbx_strand_id
1 'polypeptide(L)'
;MRILVYNKKKTKEVNIVEKARILENLIKEQGFNLKSFAAKCGIPYTTLYGIIKNGVGKASVDNIIIICKNLGITVESLEDMAKGGSQNQYEPSYDDMEQLIARNGNKLTTKEKMKLIKLLSELE
;
A
#
# COMPACT_ATOMS: atom_id res chain seq x y z
N MET A 1 25.56 -6.12 25.17
CA MET A 1 24.08 -5.98 25.28
C MET A 1 23.58 -4.54 25.02
N ARG A 2 24.22 -3.48 25.54
CA ARG A 2 23.75 -2.07 25.41
C ARG A 2 23.61 -1.53 23.96
N ILE A 3 24.57 -1.84 23.07
CA ILE A 3 24.56 -1.34 21.67
C ILE A 3 23.42 -1.97 20.84
N LEU A 4 23.12 -3.25 21.04
CA LEU A 4 22.01 -3.93 20.36
C LEU A 4 20.65 -3.38 20.80
N VAL A 5 20.50 -3.02 22.07
CA VAL A 5 19.27 -2.40 22.59
C VAL A 5 19.07 -0.99 22.02
N TYR A 6 20.14 -0.20 21.89
CA TYR A 6 20.09 1.15 21.33
C TYR A 6 19.69 1.14 19.84
N ASN A 7 20.32 0.28 19.03
CA ASN A 7 19.97 0.13 17.62
C ASN A 7 18.53 -0.35 17.43
N LYS A 8 18.07 -1.34 18.21
CA LYS A 8 16.68 -1.83 18.15
C LYS A 8 15.64 -0.76 18.52
N LYS A 9 15.97 0.16 19.44
CA LYS A 9 15.11 1.31 19.77
C LYS A 9 15.05 2.33 18.64
N LYS A 10 16.20 2.68 18.05
CA LYS A 10 16.29 3.62 16.91
C LYS A 10 15.52 3.12 15.68
N THR A 11 15.62 1.83 15.36
CA THR A 11 14.86 1.21 14.25
C THR A 11 13.35 1.24 14.47
N LYS A 12 12.87 1.00 15.70
CA LYS A 12 11.44 1.08 16.02
C LYS A 12 10.88 2.50 15.90
N GLU A 13 11.65 3.50 16.32
CA GLU A 13 11.24 4.91 16.29
C GLU A 13 11.14 5.44 14.86
N VAL A 14 12.08 5.07 13.98
CA VAL A 14 12.03 5.38 12.55
C VAL A 14 10.79 4.77 11.88
N ASN A 15 10.45 3.52 12.21
CA ASN A 15 9.29 2.82 11.64
C ASN A 15 7.93 3.42 12.08
N ILE A 16 7.86 3.99 13.30
CA ILE A 16 6.63 4.62 13.84
C ILE A 16 6.25 5.89 13.06
N VAL A 17 7.24 6.72 12.72
CA VAL A 17 7.03 7.96 11.97
C VAL A 17 6.71 7.66 10.50
N GLU A 18 7.34 6.64 9.93
CA GLU A 18 7.12 6.26 8.53
C GLU A 18 5.69 5.74 8.28
N LYS A 19 5.17 4.89 9.18
CA LYS A 19 3.77 4.41 9.10
C LYS A 19 2.75 5.56 9.07
N ALA A 20 2.96 6.59 9.88
CA ALA A 20 2.06 7.75 9.93
C ALA A 20 2.12 8.56 8.63
N ARG A 21 3.31 8.76 8.08
CA ARG A 21 3.52 9.45 6.80
C ARG A 21 2.87 8.70 5.63
N ILE A 22 2.99 7.37 5.60
CA ILE A 22 2.34 6.52 4.59
C ILE A 22 0.82 6.70 4.64
N LEU A 23 0.21 6.61 5.82
CA LEU A 23 -1.23 6.83 5.97
C LEU A 23 -1.65 8.23 5.49
N GLU A 24 -0.89 9.27 5.84
CA GLU A 24 -1.19 10.63 5.40
C GLU A 24 -1.16 10.77 3.87
N ASN A 25 -0.19 10.14 3.21
CA ASN A 25 -0.08 10.16 1.74
C ASN A 25 -1.24 9.43 1.08
N LEU A 26 -1.59 8.22 1.55
CA LEU A 26 -2.72 7.45 1.02
C LEU A 26 -4.06 8.20 1.17
N ILE A 27 -4.26 8.91 2.28
CA ILE A 27 -5.44 9.75 2.49
C ILE A 27 -5.52 10.86 1.43
N LYS A 28 -4.38 11.52 1.14
CA LYS A 28 -4.29 12.57 0.12
C LYS A 28 -4.48 12.05 -1.29
N GLU A 29 -3.93 10.88 -1.62
CA GLU A 29 -4.09 10.22 -2.92
C GLU A 29 -5.55 9.87 -3.21
N GLN A 30 -6.34 9.55 -2.18
CA GLN A 30 -7.78 9.36 -2.30
C GLN A 30 -8.59 10.69 -2.39
N GLY A 31 -7.91 11.84 -2.40
CA GLY A 31 -8.55 13.16 -2.49
C GLY A 31 -9.14 13.67 -1.18
N PHE A 32 -8.82 13.05 -0.04
CA PHE A 32 -9.30 13.49 1.26
C PHE A 32 -8.27 14.37 1.99
N ASN A 33 -8.76 15.34 2.75
CA ASN A 33 -8.00 15.94 3.84
C ASN A 33 -8.26 15.18 5.15
N LEU A 34 -7.39 15.32 6.14
CA LEU A 34 -7.50 14.60 7.42
C LEU A 34 -8.87 14.78 8.10
N LYS A 35 -9.46 15.98 8.04
CA LYS A 35 -10.77 16.25 8.65
C LYS A 35 -11.89 15.47 7.94
N SER A 36 -11.91 15.50 6.61
CA SER A 36 -12.88 14.75 5.80
C SER A 36 -12.69 13.24 5.92
N PHE A 37 -11.46 12.77 6.01
CA PHE A 37 -11.16 11.35 6.17
C PHE A 37 -11.54 10.83 7.56
N ALA A 38 -11.30 11.61 8.62
CA ALA A 38 -11.74 11.29 9.97
C ALA A 38 -13.28 11.15 10.03
N ALA A 39 -14.01 12.05 9.39
CA ALA A 39 -15.46 11.96 9.27
C ALA A 39 -15.91 10.70 8.52
N LYS A 40 -15.25 10.37 7.40
CA LYS A 40 -15.50 9.12 6.64
C LYS A 40 -15.27 7.87 7.50
N CYS A 41 -14.22 7.87 8.32
CA CYS A 41 -13.89 6.77 9.22
C CYS A 41 -14.78 6.69 10.46
N GLY A 42 -15.58 7.72 10.76
CA GLY A 42 -16.36 7.81 11.99
C GLY A 42 -15.51 8.04 13.25
N ILE A 43 -14.30 8.59 13.11
CA ILE A 43 -13.39 8.87 14.24
C ILE A 43 -13.23 10.39 14.45
N PRO A 44 -12.94 10.85 15.67
CA PRO A 44 -12.66 12.26 15.91
C PRO A 44 -11.44 12.74 15.11
N TYR A 45 -11.51 13.96 14.58
CA TYR A 45 -10.36 14.57 13.88
C TYR A 45 -9.11 14.61 14.77
N THR A 46 -9.28 14.91 16.07
CA THR A 46 -8.20 14.94 17.05
C THR A 46 -7.52 13.56 17.22
N THR A 47 -8.30 12.48 17.10
CA THR A 47 -7.78 11.11 17.11
C THR A 47 -6.92 10.85 15.90
N LEU A 48 -7.43 11.07 14.68
CA LEU A 48 -6.64 10.87 13.47
C LEU A 48 -5.40 11.77 13.44
N TYR A 49 -5.56 13.05 13.80
CA TYR A 49 -4.46 14.00 13.88
C TYR A 49 -3.39 13.55 14.89
N GLY A 50 -3.80 13.05 16.06
CA GLY A 50 -2.89 12.52 17.07
C GLY A 50 -2.13 11.28 16.58
N ILE A 51 -2.78 10.42 15.79
CA ILE A 51 -2.15 9.22 15.18
C ILE A 51 -1.09 9.63 14.16
N ILE A 52 -1.41 10.58 13.28
CA ILE A 52 -0.47 11.08 12.27
C ILE A 52 0.71 11.81 12.94
N LYS A 53 0.45 12.63 13.97
CA LYS A 53 1.48 13.42 14.66
C LYS A 53 2.38 12.59 15.58
N ASN A 54 1.81 11.68 16.37
CA ASN A 54 2.53 10.94 17.41
C ASN A 54 2.95 9.53 16.97
N GLY A 55 2.50 9.11 15.78
CA GLY A 55 2.81 7.82 15.19
C GLY A 55 1.75 6.75 15.44
N VAL A 56 1.65 5.84 14.47
CA VAL A 56 0.65 4.76 14.44
C VAL A 56 0.79 3.80 15.63
N GLY A 57 2.01 3.55 16.11
CA GLY A 57 2.28 2.63 17.22
C GLY A 57 1.72 3.04 18.59
N LYS A 58 1.21 4.26 18.74
CA LYS A 58 0.56 4.75 19.97
C LYS A 58 -0.97 4.77 19.88
N ALA A 59 -1.53 4.45 18.71
CA ALA A 59 -2.96 4.38 18.49
C ALA A 59 -3.54 3.08 19.06
N SER A 60 -4.83 3.07 19.39
CA SER A 60 -5.54 1.81 19.62
C SER A 60 -5.62 1.00 18.32
N VAL A 61 -5.54 -0.33 18.45
CA VAL A 61 -5.61 -1.26 17.32
C VAL A 61 -6.90 -1.07 16.52
N ASP A 62 -8.02 -0.86 17.20
CA ASP A 62 -9.32 -0.62 16.55
C ASP A 62 -9.29 0.58 15.60
N ASN A 63 -8.67 1.69 16.03
CA ASN A 63 -8.55 2.89 15.20
C ASN A 63 -7.67 2.63 13.97
N ILE A 64 -6.57 1.88 14.11
CA ILE A 64 -5.71 1.50 12.98
C ILE A 64 -6.49 0.64 12.00
N ILE A 65 -7.23 -0.36 12.49
CA ILE A 65 -8.03 -1.25 11.64
C ILE A 65 -9.07 -0.44 10.86
N ILE A 66 -9.79 0.48 11.51
CA ILE A 66 -10.79 1.33 10.85
C ILE A 66 -10.16 2.18 9.75
N ILE A 67 -9.02 2.82 10.03
CA ILE A 67 -8.29 3.65 9.06
C ILE A 67 -7.83 2.81 7.87
N CYS A 68 -7.15 1.68 8.12
CA CYS A 68 -6.66 0.79 7.07
C CYS A 68 -7.80 0.26 6.19
N LYS A 69 -8.92 -0.17 6.80
CA LYS A 69 -10.11 -0.61 6.06
C LYS A 69 -10.68 0.48 5.15
N ASN A 70 -10.77 1.72 5.64
CA ASN A 70 -11.27 2.85 4.84
C ASN A 70 -10.29 3.28 3.74
N LEU A 71 -9.01 2.96 3.89
CA LEU A 71 -7.99 3.13 2.85
C LEU A 71 -7.92 1.96 1.87
N GLY A 72 -8.57 0.83 2.16
CA GLY A 72 -8.51 -0.38 1.33
C GLY A 72 -7.20 -1.16 1.47
N ILE A 73 -6.45 -0.95 2.55
CA ILE A 73 -5.20 -1.67 2.84
C ILE A 73 -5.33 -2.53 4.10
N THR A 74 -4.43 -3.49 4.27
CA THR A 74 -4.31 -4.26 5.51
C THR A 74 -3.27 -3.64 6.45
N VAL A 75 -3.32 -4.02 7.73
CA VAL A 75 -2.31 -3.57 8.70
C VAL A 75 -0.95 -4.15 8.34
N GLU A 76 -0.91 -5.39 7.85
CA GLU A 76 0.28 -6.06 7.33
C GLU A 76 0.89 -5.26 6.16
N SER A 77 0.06 -4.84 5.20
CA SER A 77 0.52 -4.03 4.07
C SER A 77 1.12 -2.69 4.52
N LEU A 78 0.52 -2.03 5.52
CA LEU A 78 1.10 -0.83 6.14
C LEU A 78 2.46 -1.13 6.82
N GLU A 79 2.61 -2.28 7.46
CA GLU A 79 3.88 -2.68 8.07
C GLU A 79 4.96 -2.90 7.02
N ASP A 80 4.62 -3.54 5.92
CA ASP A 80 5.56 -3.88 4.86
C ASP A 80 6.01 -2.63 4.11
N MET A 81 5.09 -1.70 3.83
CA MET A 81 5.43 -0.37 3.31
C MET A 81 6.40 0.38 4.24
N ALA A 82 6.18 0.32 5.55
CA ALA A 82 7.05 1.00 6.52
C ALA A 82 8.40 0.31 6.76
N LYS A 83 8.54 -0.97 6.39
CA LYS A 83 9.82 -1.71 6.42
C LYS A 83 10.70 -1.40 5.20
N GLY A 84 10.27 -0.49 4.32
CA GLY A 84 10.93 -0.23 3.05
C GLY A 84 10.62 -1.32 2.02
N GLY A 85 9.54 -2.08 2.22
CA GLY A 85 8.98 -2.92 1.18
C GLY A 85 8.63 -2.02 0.02
N SER A 86 9.45 -2.13 -1.03
CA SER A 86 9.18 -1.63 -2.36
C SER A 86 7.70 -1.78 -2.64
N GLN A 87 7.13 -0.77 -3.29
CA GLN A 87 5.83 -0.92 -3.93
C GLN A 87 5.77 -2.31 -4.54
N ASN A 88 4.67 -3.01 -4.32
CA ASN A 88 4.43 -4.30 -4.92
C ASN A 88 4.54 -4.10 -6.44
N GLN A 89 5.77 -4.19 -6.97
CA GLN A 89 6.04 -4.41 -8.36
C GLN A 89 5.55 -5.83 -8.54
N TYR A 90 4.25 -5.95 -8.77
CA TYR A 90 3.73 -7.14 -9.40
C TYR A 90 4.42 -7.21 -10.75
N GLU A 91 5.56 -7.91 -10.77
CA GLU A 91 6.19 -8.40 -11.96
C GLU A 91 5.43 -9.67 -12.30
N PRO A 92 4.54 -9.64 -13.31
CA PRO A 92 3.74 -10.80 -13.65
C PRO A 92 4.68 -11.95 -13.99
N SER A 93 4.46 -13.12 -13.40
CA SER A 93 5.17 -14.33 -13.81
C SER A 93 4.77 -14.69 -15.23
N TYR A 94 5.59 -15.52 -15.89
CA TYR A 94 5.24 -16.14 -17.16
C TYR A 94 3.89 -16.87 -17.05
N ASP A 95 3.63 -17.58 -15.95
CA ASP A 95 2.37 -18.27 -15.67
C ASP A 95 1.17 -17.31 -15.59
N ASP A 96 1.36 -16.11 -15.03
CA ASP A 96 0.29 -15.10 -14.94
C ASP A 96 -0.06 -14.56 -16.34
N MET A 97 0.96 -14.40 -17.20
CA MET A 97 0.76 -14.02 -18.59
C MET A 97 0.07 -15.14 -19.39
N GLU A 98 0.48 -16.40 -19.20
CA GLU A 98 -0.17 -17.56 -19.84
C GLU A 98 -1.65 -17.64 -19.48
N GLN A 99 -1.99 -17.50 -18.20
CA GLN A 99 -3.38 -17.54 -17.75
C GLN A 99 -4.21 -16.38 -18.35
N LEU A 100 -3.63 -15.18 -18.46
CA LEU A 100 -4.31 -14.03 -19.05
C LEU A 100 -4.58 -14.24 -20.54
N ILE A 101 -3.59 -14.78 -21.27
CA ILE A 101 -3.72 -15.12 -22.69
C ILE A 101 -4.70 -16.28 -22.88
N ALA A 102 -4.68 -17.31 -22.03
CA ALA A 102 -5.62 -18.41 -22.10
C ALA A 102 -7.07 -17.94 -21.86
N ARG A 103 -7.27 -17.03 -20.90
CA ARG A 103 -8.60 -16.50 -20.54
C ARG A 103 -9.18 -15.58 -21.62
N ASN A 104 -8.35 -14.72 -22.23
CA ASN A 104 -8.80 -13.69 -23.16
C ASN A 104 -8.53 -14.03 -24.64
N GLY A 105 -7.58 -14.93 -24.90
CA GLY A 105 -7.13 -15.38 -26.23
C GLY A 105 -8.24 -15.96 -27.10
N ASN A 106 -9.24 -16.58 -26.48
CA ASN A 106 -10.41 -17.12 -27.18
C ASN A 106 -11.38 -16.03 -27.67
N LYS A 107 -11.27 -14.80 -27.16
CA LYS A 107 -12.11 -13.65 -27.56
C LYS A 107 -11.45 -12.76 -28.61
N LEU A 108 -10.15 -12.96 -28.87
CA LEU A 108 -9.39 -12.16 -29.82
C LEU A 108 -9.56 -12.72 -31.24
N THR A 109 -9.84 -11.83 -32.19
CA THR A 109 -9.84 -12.17 -33.62
C THR A 109 -8.43 -12.46 -34.11
N THR A 110 -8.30 -13.13 -35.26
CA THR A 110 -6.99 -13.43 -35.88
C THR A 110 -6.16 -12.17 -36.09
N LYS A 111 -6.78 -11.03 -36.45
CA LYS A 111 -6.09 -9.76 -36.64
C LYS A 111 -5.53 -9.20 -35.33
N GLU A 112 -6.28 -9.30 -34.24
CA GLU A 112 -5.84 -8.82 -32.93
C GLU A 112 -4.73 -9.71 -32.35
N LYS A 113 -4.81 -11.03 -32.57
CA LYS A 113 -3.72 -11.97 -32.23
C LYS A 113 -2.43 -11.64 -32.97
N MET A 114 -2.51 -11.40 -34.28
CA MET A 114 -1.36 -11.01 -35.10
C MET A 114 -0.76 -9.67 -34.67
N LYS A 115 -1.61 -8.69 -34.31
CA LYS A 115 -1.15 -7.39 -33.79
C LYS A 115 -0.44 -7.53 -32.44
N LEU A 116 -0.95 -8.38 -31.54
CA LEU A 116 -0.33 -8.65 -30.26
C LEU A 116 1.06 -9.29 -30.43
N ILE A 117 1.19 -10.29 -31.31
CA ILE A 117 2.48 -10.90 -31.63
C ILE A 117 3.46 -9.85 -32.14
N LYS A 118 3.04 -9.01 -33.10
CA LYS A 118 3.89 -7.95 -33.65
C LYS A 118 4.38 -6.96 -32.60
N LEU A 119 3.50 -6.48 -31.72
CA LEU A 119 3.86 -5.57 -30.63
C LEU A 119 4.89 -6.20 -29.67
N LEU A 120 4.76 -7.49 -29.37
CA LEU A 120 5.69 -8.20 -28.49
C LEU A 120 7.04 -8.45 -29.15
N SER A 121 7.09 -8.59 -30.49
CA SER A 121 8.34 -8.74 -31.26
C SER A 121 9.08 -7.42 -31.53
N GLU A 122 8.43 -6.27 -31.38
CA GLU A 122 9.01 -4.93 -31.63
C GLU A 122 9.57 -4.25 -30.36
N LEU A 123 9.40 -4.88 -29.19
CA LEU A 123 10.00 -4.44 -27.93
C LEU A 123 11.40 -5.06 -27.80
N GLU A 124 12.36 -4.58 -28.59
CA GLU A 124 13.80 -4.71 -28.34
C GLU A 124 14.36 -3.43 -27.71
#